data_AF-A0A836SG05-F1
#
_entry.id   AF-A0A836SG05-F1
#
_cell.length_a   1.000
_cell.length_b   1.000
_cell.length_c   1.000
_cell.angle_alpha   90.00
_cell.angle_beta   90.00
_cell.angle_gamma   90.00
#
_symmetry.space_group_name_H-M   'P 1'
#
loop_
_entity.id
_entity.type
_entity.pdbx_description
1 polymer ?
#
loop_
_entity_poly.entity_id
_entity_poly.type
_entity_poly.pdbx_seq_one_letter_code
_entity_poly.pdbx_strand_id
1 'polypeptide(L)'
;METKPKSKRKVPLGSPIFPDRPRLSEEEIARLEAEDQIFGQRCRAIFDKVGPQLIADHYEWSIIIEPDSGDYFIDPNRKVCLQKAKQKHSTTILMEMCLNETGACGRI
;
A
#
# COMPACT_ATOMS: atom_id res chain seq x y z
N MET A 1 -6.52 41.36 -24.28
CA MET A 1 -6.16 40.06 -24.90
C MET A 1 -7.23 39.05 -24.51
N GLU A 2 -8.11 38.72 -25.44
CA GLU A 2 -9.21 37.76 -25.23
C GLU A 2 -8.64 36.34 -25.25
N THR A 3 -8.76 35.60 -24.15
CA THR A 3 -8.31 34.21 -24.09
C THR A 3 -9.44 33.29 -24.56
N LYS A 4 -9.26 32.63 -25.70
CA LYS A 4 -10.24 31.63 -26.16
C LYS A 4 -10.27 30.45 -25.17
N PRO A 5 -11.45 29.98 -24.74
CA PRO A 5 -11.54 28.84 -23.84
C PRO A 5 -11.08 27.56 -24.56
N LYS A 6 -10.16 26.81 -23.94
CA LYS A 6 -9.71 25.50 -24.44
C LYS A 6 -10.88 24.52 -24.39
N SER A 7 -11.28 24.00 -25.55
CA SER A 7 -12.25 22.90 -25.66
C SER A 7 -11.80 21.71 -24.81
N LYS A 8 -12.67 21.24 -23.91
CA LYS A 8 -12.45 20.01 -23.14
C LYS A 8 -12.55 18.83 -24.12
N ARG A 9 -11.41 18.34 -24.63
CA ARG A 9 -11.39 17.06 -25.37
C ARG A 9 -11.97 15.98 -24.46
N LYS A 10 -13.12 15.41 -24.84
CA LYS A 10 -13.67 14.23 -24.18
C LYS A 10 -12.81 13.03 -24.60
N VAL A 11 -11.98 12.54 -23.69
CA VAL A 11 -11.25 11.28 -23.90
C VAL A 11 -12.25 10.14 -23.71
N PRO A 12 -12.37 9.19 -24.66
CA PRO A 12 -13.24 8.02 -24.49
C PRO A 12 -12.88 7.22 -23.24
N LEU A 13 -13.89 6.71 -22.53
CA LEU A 13 -13.70 5.82 -21.40
C LEU A 13 -12.88 4.59 -21.83
N GLY A 14 -11.84 4.24 -21.06
CA GLY A 14 -10.93 3.13 -21.38
C GLY A 14 -9.75 3.48 -22.30
N SER A 15 -9.61 4.75 -22.70
CA SER A 15 -8.40 5.21 -23.39
C SER A 15 -7.19 5.12 -22.46
N PRO A 16 -6.03 4.60 -22.93
CA PRO A 16 -4.83 4.53 -22.12
C PRO A 16 -4.39 5.91 -21.62
N ILE A 17 -4.04 5.99 -20.33
CA ILE A 17 -3.46 7.22 -19.74
C ILE A 17 -2.08 7.51 -20.36
N PHE A 18 -1.33 6.45 -20.69
CA PHE A 18 -0.02 6.52 -21.35
C PHE A 18 -0.08 5.75 -22.68
N PRO A 19 -0.44 6.40 -23.79
CA PRO A 19 -0.64 5.72 -25.08
C PRO A 19 0.65 5.13 -25.65
N ASP A 20 1.81 5.72 -25.35
CA ASP A 20 3.11 5.25 -25.83
C ASP A 20 3.68 4.11 -24.99
N ARG A 21 3.02 3.76 -23.87
CA ARG A 21 3.45 2.64 -23.02
C ARG A 21 2.73 1.37 -23.48
N PRO A 22 3.47 0.28 -23.79
CA PRO A 22 2.84 -1.01 -24.04
C PRO A 22 1.94 -1.42 -22.87
N ARG A 23 0.81 -2.04 -23.17
CA ARG A 23 0.01 -2.72 -22.15
C ARG A 23 0.80 -3.95 -21.66
N LEU A 24 0.64 -4.27 -20.38
CA LEU A 24 1.17 -5.53 -19.83
C LEU A 24 0.46 -6.71 -20.49
N SER A 25 1.18 -7.81 -20.68
CA SER A 25 0.56 -9.07 -21.10
C SER A 25 -0.27 -9.67 -19.97
N GLU A 26 -1.17 -10.60 -20.30
CA GLU A 26 -1.97 -11.32 -19.29
C GLU A 26 -1.08 -12.09 -18.32
N GLU A 27 0.02 -12.69 -18.82
CA GLU A 27 0.99 -13.41 -18.01
C GLU A 27 1.75 -12.48 -17.06
N GLU A 28 2.12 -11.27 -17.51
CA GLU A 28 2.78 -10.28 -16.66
C GLU A 28 1.85 -9.79 -15.54
N ILE A 29 0.58 -9.55 -15.85
CA ILE A 29 -0.44 -9.16 -14.87
C ILE A 29 -0.60 -10.27 -13.82
N ALA A 30 -0.80 -11.52 -14.26
CA ALA A 30 -0.97 -12.65 -13.36
C ALA A 30 0.27 -12.88 -12.46
N ARG A 31 1.48 -12.68 -12.99
CA ARG A 31 2.71 -12.75 -12.20
C ARG A 31 2.75 -11.69 -11.11
N LEU A 32 2.45 -10.43 -11.45
CA LEU A 32 2.45 -9.32 -10.49
C LEU A 32 1.39 -9.53 -9.39
N GLU A 33 0.20 -10.00 -9.75
CA GLU A 33 -0.85 -10.33 -8.77
C GLU A 33 -0.42 -11.45 -7.82
N ALA A 34 0.25 -12.48 -8.34
CA ALA A 34 0.78 -13.57 -7.51
C ALA A 34 1.90 -13.08 -6.56
N GLU A 35 2.81 -12.23 -7.05
CA GLU A 35 3.87 -11.62 -6.25
C GLU A 35 3.29 -10.75 -5.12
N ASP A 36 2.30 -9.90 -5.43
CA ASP A 36 1.59 -9.06 -4.45
C ASP A 36 0.84 -9.89 -3.41
N GLN A 37 0.20 -10.99 -3.82
CA GLN A 37 -0.48 -11.91 -2.90
C GLN A 37 0.51 -12.58 -1.94
N ILE A 38 1.65 -13.07 -2.44
CA ILE A 38 2.69 -13.69 -1.61
C ILE A 38 3.24 -12.66 -0.61
N PHE A 39 3.54 -11.44 -1.08
CA PHE A 39 3.97 -10.35 -0.22
C PHE A 39 2.95 -10.04 0.89
N GLY A 40 1.67 -9.89 0.51
CA GLY A 40 0.59 -9.62 1.46
C GLY A 40 0.40 -10.73 2.49
N GLN A 41 0.47 -12.00 2.08
CA GLN A 41 0.37 -13.15 3.00
C GLN A 41 1.48 -13.15 4.05
N ARG A 42 2.70 -12.80 3.66
CA ARG A 42 3.84 -12.73 4.59
C ARG A 42 3.67 -11.63 5.63
N CYS A 43 3.27 -10.43 5.19
CA CYS A 43 2.94 -9.32 6.10
C CYS A 43 1.77 -9.70 7.02
N ARG A 44 0.73 -10.34 6.48
CA ARG A 44 -0.43 -10.78 7.25
C ARG A 44 -0.07 -11.77 8.34
N ALA A 45 0.80 -12.74 8.05
CA ALA A 45 1.27 -13.72 9.03
C ALA A 45 2.03 -13.07 10.20
N ILE A 46 2.70 -11.92 9.98
CA ILE A 46 3.33 -11.13 11.05
C ILE A 46 2.25 -10.39 11.84
N PHE A 47 1.34 -9.70 11.16
CA PHE A 47 0.24 -8.98 11.78
C PHE A 47 -0.61 -9.90 12.69
N ASP A 48 -0.97 -11.10 12.22
CA ASP A 48 -1.80 -12.02 13.01
C ASP A 48 -1.11 -12.47 14.31
N LYS A 49 0.23 -12.45 14.37
CA LYS A 49 1.00 -12.78 15.58
C LYS A 49 1.05 -11.62 16.58
N VAL A 50 1.25 -10.40 16.09
CA VAL A 50 1.53 -9.23 16.95
C VAL A 50 0.30 -8.35 17.18
N GLY A 51 -0.58 -8.27 16.20
CA GLY A 51 -1.77 -7.42 16.17
C GLY A 51 -2.66 -7.59 17.41
N PRO A 52 -3.11 -8.81 17.78
CA PRO A 52 -4.00 -9.00 18.93
C PRO A 52 -3.45 -8.45 20.25
N GLN A 53 -2.12 -8.46 20.43
CA GLN A 53 -1.47 -7.94 21.64
C GLN A 53 -1.37 -6.41 21.60
N LEU A 54 -1.06 -5.84 20.43
CA LEU A 54 -0.88 -4.39 20.25
C LEU A 54 -2.22 -3.64 20.21
N ILE A 55 -3.28 -4.26 19.69
CA ILE A 55 -4.63 -3.66 19.58
C ILE A 55 -5.17 -3.26 20.96
N ALA A 56 -4.78 -3.97 22.03
CA ALA A 56 -5.23 -3.67 23.39
C ALA A 56 -4.84 -2.25 23.84
N ASP A 57 -3.63 -1.78 23.49
CA ASP A 57 -3.07 -0.49 23.94
C ASP A 57 -2.91 0.54 22.82
N HIS A 58 -3.03 0.11 21.55
CA HIS A 58 -2.71 0.91 20.36
C HIS A 58 -3.78 0.78 19.27
N TYR A 59 -5.05 0.64 19.67
CA TYR A 59 -6.18 0.62 18.73
C TYR A 59 -6.14 1.83 17.77
N GLU A 60 -6.42 1.59 16.49
CA GLU A 60 -6.39 2.57 15.38
C GLU A 60 -5.02 3.17 15.04
N TRP A 61 -3.93 2.68 15.63
CA TRP A 61 -2.59 3.11 15.23
C TRP A 61 -2.17 2.47 13.90
N SER A 62 -1.29 3.16 13.18
CA SER A 62 -0.66 2.62 11.97
C SER A 62 0.43 1.64 12.37
N ILE A 63 0.43 0.46 11.75
CA ILE A 63 1.52 -0.52 11.83
C ILE A 63 2.11 -0.72 10.44
N ILE A 64 3.44 -0.60 10.31
CA ILE A 64 4.16 -0.86 9.07
C ILE A 64 5.07 -2.06 9.26
N ILE A 65 4.91 -3.04 8.39
CA ILE A 65 5.56 -4.35 8.46
C ILE A 65 6.55 -4.49 7.31
N GLU A 66 7.74 -4.98 7.63
CA GLU A 66 8.72 -5.46 6.68
C GLU A 66 8.73 -7.01 6.71
N PRO A 67 8.36 -7.68 5.61
CA PRO A 67 8.08 -9.11 5.63
C PRO A 67 9.31 -10.03 5.72
N ASP A 68 10.51 -9.59 5.31
CA ASP A 68 11.73 -10.40 5.28
C ASP A 68 12.38 -10.53 6.66
N SER A 69 12.53 -9.42 7.39
CA SER A 69 13.08 -9.37 8.74
C SER A 69 12.04 -9.66 9.82
N GLY A 70 10.76 -9.42 9.53
CA GLY A 70 9.70 -9.44 10.54
C GLY A 70 9.66 -8.19 11.42
N ASP A 71 10.49 -7.19 11.11
CA ASP A 71 10.41 -5.89 11.78
C ASP A 71 9.05 -5.24 11.53
N TYR A 72 8.55 -4.58 12.57
CA TYR A 72 7.38 -3.73 12.46
C TYR A 72 7.54 -2.46 13.29
N PHE A 73 6.83 -1.43 12.87
CA PHE A 73 6.82 -0.11 13.50
C PHE A 73 5.39 0.30 13.74
N ILE A 74 5.14 0.96 14.87
CA ILE A 74 3.81 1.49 15.20
C ILE A 74 3.89 2.97 15.56
N ASP A 75 2.87 3.71 15.18
CA ASP A 75 2.68 5.10 15.58
C ASP A 75 1.21 5.53 15.33
N PRO A 76 0.61 6.38 16.18
CA PRO A 76 -0.71 6.95 15.89
C PRO A 76 -0.66 7.83 14.63
N ASN A 77 0.49 8.42 14.31
CA ASN A 77 0.69 9.18 13.09
C ASN A 77 1.35 8.31 12.01
N ARG A 78 0.55 7.94 11.00
CA ARG A 78 0.97 7.23 9.79
C ARG A 78 2.31 7.72 9.20
N LYS A 79 2.53 9.03 9.09
CA LYS A 79 3.74 9.57 8.47
C LYS A 79 4.98 9.31 9.33
N VAL A 80 4.83 9.40 10.65
CA VAL A 80 5.89 9.10 11.61
C VAL A 80 6.20 7.61 11.61
N CYS A 81 5.16 6.76 11.54
CA CYS A 81 5.32 5.31 11.38
C CYS A 81 6.15 4.97 10.13
N LEU A 82 5.78 5.56 8.98
CA LEU A 82 6.49 5.33 7.72
C LEU A 82 7.93 5.82 7.77
N GLN A 83 8.17 6.98 8.39
CA GLN A 83 9.52 7.51 8.55
C GLN A 83 10.40 6.57 9.40
N LYS A 84 9.89 6.06 10.53
CA LYS A 84 10.59 5.09 11.38
C LYS A 84 10.96 3.83 10.57
N ALA A 85 10.00 3.30 9.81
CA ALA A 85 10.24 2.13 8.98
C ALA A 85 11.28 2.38 7.89
N LYS A 86 11.19 3.52 7.17
CA LYS A 86 12.14 3.88 6.11
C LYS A 86 13.54 4.25 6.62
N GLN A 87 13.68 4.65 7.88
CA GLN A 87 15.00 4.86 8.49
C GLN A 87 15.78 3.55 8.61
N LYS A 88 15.10 2.43 8.91
CA LYS A 88 15.73 1.10 8.99
C LYS A 88 15.74 0.38 7.64
N HIS A 89 14.65 0.49 6.89
CA HIS A 89 14.38 -0.25 5.65
C HIS A 89 14.10 0.72 4.50
N SER A 90 15.13 1.42 4.03
CA SER A 90 14.99 2.52 3.07
C SER A 90 14.51 2.07 1.69
N THR A 91 15.04 0.94 1.18
CA THR A 91 14.78 0.43 -0.17
C THR A 91 13.72 -0.66 -0.25
N THR A 92 13.34 -1.26 0.88
CA THR A 92 12.41 -2.39 0.90
C THR A 92 10.95 -1.94 0.69
N ILE A 93 10.16 -2.84 0.11
CA ILE A 93 8.70 -2.71 0.01
C ILE A 93 8.12 -3.02 1.40
N LEU A 94 7.29 -2.11 1.91
CA LEU A 94 6.69 -2.20 3.23
C LEU A 94 5.18 -2.23 3.09
N MET A 95 4.50 -2.99 3.95
CA MET A 95 3.04 -3.00 4.00
C MET A 95 2.56 -2.21 5.22
N GLU A 96 1.68 -1.26 4.97
CA GLU A 96 0.96 -0.55 6.03
C GLU A 96 -0.38 -1.22 6.31
N MET A 97 -0.67 -1.42 7.58
CA MET A 97 -1.94 -1.93 8.09
C MET A 97 -2.39 -1.06 9.29
N CYS A 98 -3.63 -1.25 9.72
CA CYS A 98 -4.19 -0.59 10.90
C CYS A 98 -4.28 -1.57 12.07
N LEU A 99 -3.91 -1.15 13.27
CA LEU A 99 -4.14 -1.93 14.49
C LEU A 99 -5.63 -1.89 14.86
N ASN A 100 -6.40 -2.75 14.20
CA ASN A 100 -7.80 -3.06 14.48
C ASN A 100 -8.06 -4.55 14.18
N GLU A 101 -9.29 -5.01 14.32
CA GLU A 101 -9.66 -6.42 14.19
C GLU A 101 -9.35 -7.01 12.80
N THR A 102 -9.25 -6.16 11.77
CA THR A 102 -9.14 -6.60 10.37
C THR A 102 -7.78 -6.33 9.73
N GLY A 103 -7.01 -5.40 10.29
CA GLY A 103 -5.81 -4.87 9.65
C GLY A 103 -6.07 -3.79 8.59
N ALA A 104 -7.33 -3.52 8.25
CA ALA A 104 -7.68 -2.66 7.11
C ALA A 104 -7.55 -1.17 7.43
N CYS A 105 -6.94 -0.42 6.51
CA CYS A 105 -6.82 1.04 6.55
C CYS A 105 -8.06 1.69 5.89
N GLY A 106 -9.22 1.58 6.53
CA GLY A 106 -10.48 2.16 6.06
C GLY A 106 -11.62 1.14 5.98
N ARG A 107 -12.72 1.55 5.36
CA ARG A 107 -13.86 0.66 5.06
C ARG A 107 -13.68 0.13 3.64
N ILE A 108 -13.78 -1.18 3.47
CA ILE A 108 -13.85 -1.86 2.16
C ILE A 108 -15.32 -1.92 1.75
#